data_AF-A0A358A459-F1
#
_entry.id   AF-A0A358A459-F1
#
_cell.length_a   1.000
_cell.length_b   1.000
_cell.length_c   1.000
_cell.angle_alpha   90.00
_cell.angle_beta   90.00
_cell.angle_gamma   90.00
#
_symmetry.space_group_name_H-M   'P 1'
#
loop_
_entity.id
_entity.type
_entity.pdbx_description
1 polymer ?
#
loop_
_entity_poly.entity_id
_entity_poly.type
_entity_poly.pdbx_seq_one_letter_code
_entity_poly.pdbx_strand_id
1 'polypeptide(L)'
;MACQKTAGNAWIANYNAPGQVVIAGSPEDLDRACATAKELGAKRAMRIPVGGAFHSPLMAPARDRLRKAIDQVEFRNAEQTVYCNVDAMAHTEAGDFADLLGAQLTSPVRWRQTLRALETDGFTTFVELGPGTVLTGLVKRAVKTAGRINVSTPADVDGLLETLQGTKTSEATTATVLEGEHLFATERMVVSPGAGIFAPNEFCVDGSVIEVGQLLGTVGSAEVRSSFAGEIKGVLAYDGERVTSRQPIAWLRTMA
;
A
#
# COMPACT_ATOMS: atom_id res chain seq x y z
N MET A 1 -10.67 23.47 -16.74
CA MET A 1 -10.54 24.87 -17.20
C MET A 1 -9.10 25.25 -17.54
N ALA A 2 -8.18 25.39 -16.58
CA ALA A 2 -6.79 25.79 -16.88
C ALA A 2 -6.08 24.85 -17.89
N CYS A 3 -6.13 23.53 -17.68
CA CYS A 3 -5.54 22.55 -18.60
C CYS A 3 -6.20 22.52 -19.99
N GLN A 4 -7.50 22.85 -20.08
CA GLN A 4 -8.17 22.89 -21.39
C GLN A 4 -7.67 24.04 -22.26
N LYS A 5 -7.12 25.10 -21.65
CA LYS A 5 -6.53 26.24 -22.37
C LYS A 5 -5.12 25.97 -22.90
N THR A 6 -4.52 24.80 -22.63
CA THR A 6 -3.17 24.45 -23.09
C THR A 6 -3.19 23.51 -24.29
N ALA A 7 -4.18 23.65 -25.18
CA ALA A 7 -4.33 22.85 -26.40
C ALA A 7 -4.26 21.32 -26.20
N GLY A 8 -4.64 20.83 -25.00
CA GLY A 8 -4.65 19.41 -24.68
C GLY A 8 -3.32 18.83 -24.20
N ASN A 9 -2.29 19.65 -23.94
CA ASN A 9 -0.95 19.18 -23.51
C ASN A 9 -0.70 19.26 -21.98
N ALA A 10 -1.75 19.49 -21.20
CA ALA A 10 -1.72 19.36 -19.75
C ALA A 10 -2.94 18.57 -19.29
N TRP A 11 -2.73 17.69 -18.31
CA TRP A 11 -3.75 16.80 -17.78
C TRP A 11 -3.73 16.86 -16.26
N ILE A 12 -4.88 16.55 -15.64
CA ILE A 12 -4.91 16.34 -14.19
C ILE A 12 -4.23 15.00 -13.92
N ALA A 13 -3.16 15.03 -13.14
CA ALA A 13 -2.38 13.86 -12.73
C ALA A 13 -2.92 13.29 -11.41
N ASN A 14 -3.36 14.14 -10.48
CA ASN A 14 -3.89 13.69 -9.20
C ASN A 14 -5.07 14.55 -8.75
N TYR A 15 -6.13 13.89 -8.29
CA TYR A 15 -7.22 14.48 -7.53
C TYR A 15 -6.99 14.19 -6.05
N ASN A 16 -6.21 15.02 -5.35
CA ASN A 16 -5.77 14.69 -3.98
C ASN A 16 -6.81 15.04 -2.92
N ALA A 17 -7.26 16.29 -2.88
CA ALA A 17 -8.18 16.75 -1.84
C ALA A 17 -8.99 17.96 -2.34
N PRO A 18 -10.07 18.36 -1.64
CA PRO A 18 -10.73 19.62 -1.92
C PRO A 18 -9.72 20.78 -1.98
N GLY A 19 -9.70 21.49 -3.11
CA GLY A 19 -8.77 22.61 -3.35
C GLY A 19 -7.32 22.21 -3.67
N GLN A 20 -7.01 20.92 -3.83
CA GLN A 20 -5.66 20.46 -4.21
C GLN A 20 -5.72 19.40 -5.32
N VAL A 21 -5.17 19.76 -6.48
CA VAL A 21 -4.97 18.89 -7.64
C VAL A 21 -3.51 18.97 -8.07
N VAL A 22 -3.05 17.98 -8.83
CA VAL A 22 -1.75 17.99 -9.50
C VAL A 22 -2.02 17.91 -11.00
N ILE A 23 -1.23 18.65 -11.78
CA ILE A 23 -1.28 18.59 -13.24
C ILE A 23 0.07 18.12 -13.80
N ALA A 24 0.03 17.40 -14.90
CA ALA A 24 1.20 16.92 -15.62
C ALA A 24 1.11 17.33 -17.09
N GLY A 25 2.25 17.56 -17.74
CA GLY A 25 2.32 18.07 -19.10
C GLY A 25 3.75 18.47 -19.47
N SER A 26 3.92 19.07 -20.64
CA SER A 26 5.20 19.67 -21.03
C SER A 26 5.54 20.84 -20.10
N PRO A 27 6.83 21.20 -19.93
CA PRO A 27 7.19 22.35 -19.12
C PRO A 27 6.46 23.63 -19.54
N GLU A 28 6.41 23.95 -20.82
CA GLU A 28 5.78 25.18 -21.30
C GLU A 28 4.25 25.18 -21.06
N ASP A 29 3.59 24.06 -21.27
CA ASP A 29 2.15 23.92 -21.02
C ASP A 29 1.82 24.03 -19.54
N LEU A 30 2.68 23.48 -18.67
CA LEU A 30 2.51 23.61 -17.23
C LEU A 30 2.65 25.07 -16.77
N ASP A 31 3.56 25.85 -17.34
CA ASP A 31 3.69 27.28 -17.01
C ASP A 31 2.44 28.06 -17.44
N ARG A 32 1.93 27.83 -18.66
CA ARG A 32 0.68 28.43 -19.13
C ARG A 32 -0.52 28.03 -18.27
N ALA A 33 -0.64 26.75 -17.93
CA ALA A 33 -1.71 26.24 -17.07
C ALA A 33 -1.63 26.86 -15.66
N CYS A 34 -0.43 27.00 -15.10
CA CYS A 34 -0.23 27.60 -13.79
C CYS A 34 -0.56 29.09 -13.76
N ALA A 35 -0.16 29.85 -14.79
CA ALA A 35 -0.54 31.26 -14.94
C ALA A 35 -2.07 31.41 -15.03
N THR A 36 -2.69 30.65 -15.93
CA THR A 36 -4.15 30.62 -16.11
C THR A 36 -4.87 30.23 -14.81
N ALA A 37 -4.37 29.24 -14.07
CA ALA A 37 -4.98 28.82 -12.82
C ALA A 37 -4.98 29.95 -11.77
N LYS A 38 -3.88 30.72 -11.69
CA LYS A 38 -3.78 31.88 -10.78
C LYS A 38 -4.77 32.98 -11.18
N GLU A 39 -4.90 33.28 -12.47
CA GLU A 39 -5.90 34.24 -12.99
C GLU A 39 -7.33 33.80 -12.65
N LEU A 40 -7.60 32.50 -12.66
CA LEU A 40 -8.88 31.90 -12.26
C LEU A 40 -9.06 31.78 -10.74
N GLY A 41 -8.17 32.36 -9.93
CA GLY A 41 -8.31 32.43 -8.47
C GLY A 41 -7.57 31.34 -7.67
N ALA A 42 -6.72 30.53 -8.31
CA ALA A 42 -5.88 29.59 -7.57
C ALA A 42 -4.87 30.35 -6.68
N LYS A 43 -4.97 30.17 -5.36
CA LYS A 43 -4.08 30.82 -4.39
C LYS A 43 -2.60 30.49 -4.61
N ARG A 44 -2.31 29.25 -5.05
CA ARG A 44 -0.96 28.75 -5.28
C ARG A 44 -0.96 27.85 -6.52
N ALA A 45 0.07 27.99 -7.35
CA ALA A 45 0.44 27.03 -8.39
C ALA A 45 1.97 26.97 -8.41
N MET A 46 2.52 25.78 -8.20
CA MET A 46 3.96 25.55 -8.05
C MET A 46 4.38 24.28 -8.77
N ARG A 47 5.63 24.27 -9.25
CA ARG A 47 6.25 23.08 -9.84
C ARG A 47 6.59 22.08 -8.74
N ILE A 48 6.50 20.80 -9.08
CA ILE A 48 6.93 19.70 -8.23
C ILE A 48 8.19 19.11 -8.86
N PRO A 49 9.29 18.95 -8.10
CA PRO A 49 10.51 18.36 -8.62
C PRO A 49 10.34 16.84 -8.77
N VAL A 50 9.94 16.40 -9.97
CA VAL A 50 9.74 14.99 -10.29
C VAL A 50 10.39 14.65 -11.63
N GLY A 51 10.78 13.37 -11.79
CA GLY A 51 11.51 12.89 -12.97
C GLY A 51 10.68 12.76 -14.25
N GLY A 52 9.36 12.98 -14.20
CA GLY A 52 8.50 12.83 -15.38
C GLY A 52 7.08 13.34 -15.19
N ALA A 53 6.34 13.45 -16.30
CA ALA A 53 4.93 13.84 -16.35
C ALA A 53 4.01 12.65 -16.00
N PHE A 54 4.19 12.07 -14.82
CA PHE A 54 3.42 10.91 -14.34
C PHE A 54 1.91 11.14 -14.38
N HIS A 55 1.15 10.05 -14.54
CA HIS A 55 -0.32 10.07 -14.59
C HIS A 55 -0.86 10.92 -15.75
N SER A 56 -0.17 10.88 -16.89
CA SER A 56 -0.56 11.57 -18.12
C SER A 56 -0.30 10.72 -19.36
N PRO A 57 -0.93 11.05 -20.50
CA PRO A 57 -0.66 10.38 -21.78
C PRO A 57 0.81 10.41 -22.21
N LEU A 58 1.60 11.38 -21.74
CA LEU A 58 3.04 11.46 -22.05
C LEU A 58 3.84 10.26 -21.51
N MET A 59 3.28 9.50 -20.57
CA MET A 59 3.91 8.30 -20.03
C MET A 59 3.62 7.03 -20.83
N ALA A 60 2.86 7.09 -21.94
CA ALA A 60 2.51 5.91 -22.72
C ALA A 60 3.73 5.03 -23.11
N PRO A 61 4.89 5.57 -23.55
CA PRO A 61 6.05 4.73 -23.85
C PRO A 61 6.61 3.98 -22.63
N ALA A 62 6.57 4.61 -21.45
CA ALA A 62 6.99 3.97 -20.20
C ALA A 62 5.98 2.92 -19.73
N ARG A 63 4.68 3.20 -19.91
CA ARG A 63 3.58 2.28 -19.64
C ARG A 63 3.70 1.01 -20.47
N ASP A 64 4.01 1.12 -21.76
CA ASP A 64 4.13 -0.04 -22.65
C ASP A 64 5.30 -0.97 -22.24
N ARG A 65 6.37 -0.41 -21.67
CA ARG A 65 7.46 -1.19 -21.08
C ARG A 65 7.06 -1.84 -19.76
N LEU A 66 6.37 -1.10 -18.89
CA LEU A 66 5.85 -1.60 -17.62
C LEU A 66 4.86 -2.74 -17.85
N ARG A 67 3.97 -2.63 -18.85
CA ARG A 67 2.99 -3.65 -19.20
C ARG A 67 3.65 -4.99 -19.50
N LYS A 68 4.75 -5.01 -20.25
CA LYS A 68 5.50 -6.24 -20.53
C LYS A 68 6.00 -6.95 -19.28
N ALA A 69 6.35 -6.21 -18.23
CA ALA A 69 6.75 -6.79 -16.95
C ALA A 69 5.54 -7.26 -16.14
N ILE A 70 4.44 -6.50 -16.14
CA ILE A 70 3.17 -6.87 -15.49
C ILE A 70 2.61 -8.16 -16.09
N ASP A 71 2.68 -8.34 -17.42
CA ASP A 71 2.16 -9.53 -18.11
C ASP A 71 2.93 -10.82 -17.75
N GLN A 72 4.08 -10.70 -17.07
CA GLN A 72 4.86 -11.82 -16.55
C GLN A 72 4.55 -12.15 -15.09
N VAL A 73 3.71 -11.34 -14.43
CA VAL A 73 3.32 -11.53 -13.03
C VAL A 73 2.09 -12.43 -12.96
N GLU A 74 2.17 -13.47 -12.13
CA GLU A 74 1.00 -14.24 -11.73
C GLU A 74 0.25 -13.46 -10.64
N PHE A 75 -0.93 -12.96 -10.99
CA PHE A 75 -1.82 -12.31 -10.02
C PHE A 75 -2.68 -13.34 -9.31
N ARG A 76 -2.94 -13.09 -8.03
CA ARG A 76 -3.84 -13.88 -7.19
C ARG A 76 -4.92 -12.98 -6.63
N ASN A 77 -5.99 -13.59 -6.16
CA ASN A 77 -7.04 -12.85 -5.47
C ASN A 77 -6.44 -12.21 -4.21
N ALA A 78 -6.75 -10.94 -4.00
CA ALA A 78 -6.27 -10.22 -2.83
C ALA A 78 -7.05 -10.67 -1.59
N GLU A 79 -6.32 -11.08 -0.55
CA GLU A 79 -6.92 -11.42 0.75
C GLU A 79 -7.65 -10.24 1.38
N GLN A 80 -7.13 -9.04 1.14
CA GLN A 80 -7.71 -7.78 1.58
C GLN A 80 -8.15 -6.98 0.36
N THR A 81 -9.31 -6.33 0.47
CA THR A 81 -9.82 -5.47 -0.59
C THR A 81 -8.84 -4.34 -0.91
N VAL A 82 -8.50 -4.21 -2.20
CA VAL A 82 -7.62 -3.14 -2.69
C VAL A 82 -8.46 -2.08 -3.39
N TYR A 83 -8.40 -0.84 -2.93
CA TYR A 83 -9.01 0.28 -3.64
C TYR A 83 -8.04 0.85 -4.66
N CYS A 84 -8.30 0.64 -5.94
CA CYS A 84 -7.39 1.07 -7.00
C CYS A 84 -7.61 2.54 -7.36
N ASN A 85 -6.54 3.33 -7.39
CA ASN A 85 -6.65 4.77 -7.64
C ASN A 85 -7.01 5.13 -9.08
N VAL A 86 -6.96 4.18 -10.01
CA VAL A 86 -7.29 4.39 -11.44
C VAL A 86 -8.78 4.68 -11.62
N ASP A 87 -9.64 3.93 -10.93
CA ASP A 87 -11.10 4.01 -10.99
C ASP A 87 -11.74 4.40 -9.65
N ALA A 88 -10.98 4.34 -8.54
CA ALA A 88 -11.43 4.54 -7.17
C ALA A 88 -12.44 3.47 -6.70
N MET A 89 -12.29 2.23 -7.18
CA MET A 89 -13.16 1.10 -6.83
C MET A 89 -12.42 0.02 -6.04
N ALA A 90 -13.20 -0.78 -5.33
CA ALA A 90 -12.74 -1.96 -4.59
C ALA A 90 -12.52 -3.15 -5.53
N HIS A 91 -11.35 -3.79 -5.42
CA HIS A 91 -10.99 -4.99 -6.18
C HIS A 91 -10.44 -6.08 -5.26
N THR A 92 -10.81 -7.32 -5.56
CA THR A 92 -10.30 -8.54 -4.92
C THR A 92 -9.86 -9.58 -5.93
N GLU A 93 -10.34 -9.53 -7.17
CA GLU A 93 -10.10 -10.57 -8.16
C GLU A 93 -8.76 -10.37 -8.89
N ALA A 94 -8.01 -11.46 -9.04
CA ALA A 94 -6.71 -11.49 -9.72
C ALA A 94 -6.76 -10.86 -11.12
N GLY A 95 -7.85 -11.10 -11.84
CA GLY A 95 -8.05 -10.66 -13.22
C GLY A 95 -8.07 -9.14 -13.39
N ASP A 96 -8.35 -8.38 -12.32
CA ASP A 96 -8.47 -6.92 -12.40
C ASP A 96 -7.09 -6.23 -12.38
N PHE A 97 -6.12 -6.81 -11.65
CA PHE A 97 -4.92 -6.08 -11.26
C PHE A 97 -3.95 -5.79 -12.41
N ALA A 98 -3.84 -6.69 -13.40
CA ALA A 98 -2.94 -6.48 -14.53
C ALA A 98 -3.30 -5.21 -15.30
N ASP A 99 -4.59 -5.02 -15.60
CA ASP A 99 -5.07 -3.84 -16.32
C ASP A 99 -5.02 -2.57 -15.50
N LEU A 100 -5.38 -2.64 -14.22
CA LEU A 100 -5.31 -1.48 -13.33
C LEU A 100 -3.87 -0.99 -13.14
N LEU A 101 -2.93 -1.90 -12.86
CA LEU A 101 -1.50 -1.55 -12.75
C LEU A 101 -0.93 -1.06 -14.09
N GLY A 102 -1.34 -1.68 -15.20
CA GLY A 102 -0.96 -1.25 -16.53
C GLY A 102 -1.46 0.16 -16.87
N ALA A 103 -2.64 0.54 -16.39
CA ALA A 103 -3.21 1.87 -16.62
C ALA A 103 -2.64 2.96 -15.70
N GLN A 104 -2.22 2.59 -14.48
CA GLN A 104 -1.81 3.49 -13.38
C GLN A 104 -0.86 4.62 -13.81
N LEU A 105 0.12 4.32 -14.64
CA LEU A 105 1.16 5.29 -15.03
C LEU A 105 0.63 6.42 -15.94
N THR A 106 -0.43 6.14 -16.70
CA THR A 106 -1.05 7.10 -17.65
C THR A 106 -2.40 7.64 -17.18
N SER A 107 -2.97 7.04 -16.15
CA SER A 107 -4.26 7.43 -15.58
C SER A 107 -4.09 8.38 -14.39
N PRO A 108 -5.02 9.32 -14.19
CA PRO A 108 -5.01 10.18 -13.02
C PRO A 108 -5.18 9.37 -11.73
N VAL A 109 -4.47 9.74 -10.67
CA VAL A 109 -4.69 9.20 -9.32
C VAL A 109 -5.94 9.84 -8.74
N ARG A 110 -6.99 9.05 -8.54
CA ARG A 110 -8.29 9.49 -8.01
C ARG A 110 -8.38 9.43 -6.49
N TRP A 111 -7.33 9.88 -5.78
CA TRP A 111 -7.20 9.74 -4.33
C TRP A 111 -8.40 10.28 -3.54
N ARG A 112 -8.91 11.47 -3.89
CA ARG A 112 -10.08 12.07 -3.24
C ARG A 112 -11.33 11.18 -3.41
N GLN A 113 -11.50 10.58 -4.58
CA GLN A 113 -12.61 9.69 -4.88
C GLN A 113 -12.45 8.38 -4.10
N THR A 114 -11.23 7.83 -4.06
CA THR A 114 -10.90 6.64 -3.27
C THR A 114 -11.25 6.85 -1.79
N LEU A 115 -10.87 8.00 -1.22
CA LEU A 115 -11.21 8.33 0.17
C LEU A 115 -12.72 8.47 0.41
N ARG A 116 -13.49 8.93 -0.59
CA ARG A 116 -14.95 9.00 -0.50
C ARG A 116 -15.61 7.64 -0.60
N ALA A 117 -15.08 6.75 -1.45
CA ALA A 117 -15.53 5.36 -1.51
C ALA A 117 -15.30 4.69 -0.15
N LEU A 118 -14.07 4.74 0.36
CA LEU A 118 -13.73 4.22 1.70
C LEU A 118 -14.62 4.79 2.82
N GLU A 119 -14.87 6.10 2.84
CA GLU A 119 -15.80 6.70 3.82
C GLU A 119 -17.23 6.17 3.67
N THR A 120 -17.70 6.00 2.43
CA THR A 120 -19.04 5.46 2.13
C THR A 120 -19.16 4.00 2.55
N ASP A 121 -18.09 3.23 2.41
CA ASP A 121 -18.00 1.82 2.79
C ASP A 121 -17.75 1.63 4.31
N GLY A 122 -17.75 2.73 5.08
CA GLY A 122 -17.74 2.70 6.53
C GLY A 122 -16.35 2.71 7.18
N PHE A 123 -15.28 2.93 6.41
CA PHE A 123 -13.94 3.04 6.97
C PHE A 123 -13.78 4.35 7.76
N THR A 124 -13.43 4.23 9.03
CA THR A 124 -13.31 5.37 9.96
C THR A 124 -11.88 5.69 10.38
N THR A 125 -10.94 4.75 10.21
CA THR A 125 -9.53 4.92 10.61
C THR A 125 -8.62 4.68 9.41
N PHE A 126 -7.68 5.61 9.20
CA PHE A 126 -6.73 5.57 8.10
C PHE A 126 -5.30 5.59 8.65
N VAL A 127 -4.49 4.64 8.20
CA VAL A 127 -3.10 4.48 8.62
C VAL A 127 -2.17 4.75 7.44
N GLU A 128 -1.30 5.75 7.56
CA GLU A 128 -0.22 6.02 6.59
C GLU A 128 1.05 5.30 7.06
N LEU A 129 1.44 4.25 6.34
CA LEU A 129 2.68 3.51 6.57
C LEU A 129 3.82 4.11 5.74
N GLY A 130 4.94 4.39 6.38
CA GLY A 130 6.13 4.96 5.76
C GLY A 130 6.40 6.41 6.17
N PRO A 131 7.57 6.95 5.77
CA PRO A 131 8.02 8.25 6.22
C PRO A 131 7.16 9.38 5.64
N GLY A 132 6.77 10.32 6.51
CA GLY A 132 6.04 11.53 6.13
C GLY A 132 4.58 11.51 6.54
N THR A 133 3.86 12.59 6.25
CA THR A 133 2.47 12.79 6.73
C THR A 133 1.56 13.36 5.65
N VAL A 134 1.96 13.21 4.38
CA VAL A 134 1.26 13.82 3.25
C VAL A 134 -0.12 13.20 3.11
N LEU A 135 -0.24 11.87 3.12
CA LEU A 135 -1.51 11.20 2.90
C LEU A 135 -2.45 11.43 4.09
N THR A 136 -1.94 11.39 5.31
CA THR A 136 -2.67 11.72 6.54
C THR A 136 -3.22 13.15 6.48
N GLY A 137 -2.43 14.09 5.99
CA GLY A 137 -2.87 15.47 5.75
C GLY A 137 -3.97 15.59 4.68
N LEU A 138 -3.93 14.76 3.63
CA LEU A 138 -4.97 14.70 2.61
C LEU A 138 -6.27 14.08 3.16
N VAL A 139 -6.16 12.98 3.92
CA VAL A 139 -7.30 12.37 4.63
C VAL A 139 -7.98 13.41 5.51
N LYS A 140 -7.22 14.17 6.31
CA LYS A 140 -7.76 15.24 7.16
C LYS A 140 -8.61 16.27 6.42
N ARG A 141 -8.28 16.56 5.15
CA ARG A 141 -9.01 17.52 4.33
C ARG A 141 -10.24 16.90 3.66
N ALA A 142 -10.19 15.62 3.32
CA ALA A 142 -11.25 14.92 2.60
C ALA A 142 -12.31 14.32 3.55
N VAL A 143 -11.87 13.62 4.60
CA VAL A 143 -12.68 12.87 5.56
C VAL A 143 -12.43 13.46 6.96
N LYS A 144 -13.28 14.41 7.37
CA LYS A 144 -13.02 15.26 8.55
C LYS A 144 -13.06 14.48 9.87
N THR A 145 -13.94 13.49 9.96
CA THR A 145 -14.20 12.67 11.14
C THR A 145 -13.28 11.46 11.28
N ALA A 146 -12.44 11.20 10.27
CA ALA A 146 -11.57 10.03 10.27
C ALA A 146 -10.50 10.08 11.38
N GLY A 147 -10.35 8.94 12.07
CA GLY A 147 -9.15 8.57 12.79
C GLY A 147 -7.98 8.47 11.82
N ARG A 148 -6.82 8.95 12.26
CA ARG A 148 -5.64 9.12 11.41
C ARG A 148 -4.40 8.75 12.20
N ILE A 149 -3.62 7.82 11.68
CA ILE A 149 -2.40 7.32 12.31
C ILE A 149 -1.29 7.35 11.26
N ASN A 150 -0.11 7.82 11.65
CA ASN A 150 1.08 7.71 10.83
C ASN A 150 2.08 6.80 11.54
N VAL A 151 2.65 5.86 10.78
CA VAL A 151 3.67 4.93 11.24
C VAL A 151 4.89 5.13 10.35
N SER A 152 5.84 5.93 10.84
CA SER A 152 7.04 6.31 10.08
C SER A 152 8.24 5.44 10.44
N THR A 153 8.27 4.91 11.65
CA THR A 153 9.37 4.09 12.20
C THR A 153 8.83 2.80 12.82
N PRO A 154 9.67 1.77 13.00
CA PRO A 154 9.24 0.54 13.69
C PRO A 154 8.69 0.78 15.10
N ALA A 155 9.19 1.80 15.82
CA ALA A 155 8.70 2.14 17.16
C ALA A 155 7.26 2.69 17.14
N ASP A 156 6.78 3.22 16.01
CA ASP A 156 5.42 3.74 15.90
C ASP A 156 4.37 2.61 15.81
N VAL A 157 4.80 1.36 15.58
CA VAL A 157 3.91 0.20 15.48
C VAL A 157 3.20 -0.05 16.82
N ASP A 158 3.89 0.12 17.95
CA ASP A 158 3.28 -0.05 19.28
C ASP A 158 2.11 0.93 19.47
N GLY A 159 2.32 2.20 19.11
CA GLY A 159 1.27 3.23 19.18
C GLY A 159 0.10 2.99 18.21
N LEU A 160 0.36 2.34 17.06
CA LEU A 160 -0.71 1.88 16.16
C LEU A 160 -1.54 0.79 16.84
N LEU A 161 -0.89 -0.23 17.40
CA LEU A 161 -1.57 -1.36 18.06
C LEU A 161 -2.43 -0.89 19.23
N GLU A 162 -1.90 -0.01 20.10
CA GLU A 162 -2.66 0.59 21.21
C GLU A 162 -3.89 1.36 20.72
N THR A 163 -3.76 2.09 19.60
CA THR A 163 -4.88 2.85 19.04
C THR A 163 -5.96 1.93 18.47
N LEU A 164 -5.58 0.84 17.78
CA LEU A 164 -6.52 -0.13 17.22
C LEU A 164 -7.23 -0.96 18.28
N GLN A 165 -6.57 -1.24 19.41
CA GLN A 165 -7.14 -1.96 20.56
C GLN A 165 -8.09 -1.09 21.41
N GLY A 166 -8.21 0.21 21.11
CA GLY A 166 -9.08 1.12 21.84
C GLY A 166 -8.48 1.66 23.15
N THR A 167 -7.18 1.49 23.38
CA THR A 167 -6.50 1.83 24.64
C THR A 167 -6.15 3.32 24.78
N LYS A 168 -6.51 4.17 23.80
CA LYS A 168 -6.49 5.62 23.98
C LYS A 168 -7.66 6.02 24.86
N THR A 169 -7.40 6.01 26.16
CA THR A 169 -8.24 6.55 27.22
C THR A 169 -8.67 7.98 26.89
N SER A 170 -9.95 8.14 26.56
CA SER A 170 -10.67 9.40 26.72
C SER A 170 -12.01 9.10 27.35
N GLU A 171 -12.19 9.71 28.52
CA GLU A 171 -13.39 9.81 29.34
C GLU A 171 -13.79 8.60 30.19
N ALA A 172 -13.71 8.84 31.50
CA ALA A 172 -14.23 8.03 32.58
C ALA A 172 -15.72 7.72 32.34
N THR A 173 -15.97 6.55 31.79
CA THR A 173 -17.24 5.85 32.00
C THR A 173 -16.91 4.70 32.94
N THR A 174 -17.74 4.49 33.96
CA THR A 174 -17.69 3.36 34.90
C THR A 174 -17.85 2.04 34.16
N ALA A 175 -16.84 1.66 33.39
CA ALA A 175 -16.72 0.37 32.74
C ALA A 175 -16.17 -0.61 33.77
N THR A 176 -16.79 -1.79 33.82
CA THR A 176 -16.30 -2.96 34.52
C THR A 176 -14.79 -3.07 34.33
N VAL A 177 -14.01 -3.13 35.41
CA VAL A 177 -12.57 -3.39 35.32
C VAL A 177 -12.42 -4.79 34.72
N LEU A 178 -12.04 -4.84 33.44
CA LEU A 178 -11.69 -6.08 32.79
C LEU A 178 -10.32 -6.50 33.33
N GLU A 179 -10.27 -7.62 34.03
CA GLU A 179 -9.01 -8.24 34.43
C GLU A 179 -8.37 -8.90 33.20
N GLY A 180 -7.10 -8.60 32.94
CA GLY A 180 -6.33 -9.17 31.84
C GLY A 180 -4.86 -8.75 31.92
N GLU A 181 -3.97 -9.60 31.44
CA GLU A 181 -2.53 -9.34 31.36
C GLU A 181 -2.08 -9.25 29.90
N HIS A 182 -1.08 -8.40 29.62
CA HIS A 182 -0.43 -8.37 28.31
C HIS A 182 0.46 -9.60 28.14
N LEU A 183 0.05 -10.52 27.26
CA LEU A 183 0.90 -11.61 26.79
C LEU A 183 1.75 -11.13 25.62
N PHE A 184 3.07 -11.08 25.82
CA PHE A 184 4.02 -10.88 24.75
C PHE A 184 4.32 -12.22 24.09
N ALA A 185 3.81 -12.42 22.87
CA ALA A 185 4.19 -13.56 22.06
C ALA A 185 5.46 -13.20 21.27
N THR A 186 6.49 -14.06 21.35
CA THR A 186 7.68 -13.87 20.51
C THR A 186 7.39 -14.35 19.11
N GLU A 187 7.60 -13.47 18.15
CA GLU A 187 7.38 -13.73 16.73
C GLU A 187 8.69 -13.74 15.97
N ARG A 188 8.81 -14.66 15.03
CA ARG A 188 10.02 -14.89 14.25
C ARG A 188 9.66 -15.07 12.79
N MET A 189 10.63 -14.82 11.93
CA MET A 189 10.50 -15.01 10.50
C MET A 189 11.51 -16.06 10.03
N VAL A 190 11.02 -17.00 9.25
CA VAL A 190 11.87 -17.82 8.38
C VAL A 190 12.06 -17.05 7.10
N VAL A 191 13.30 -16.95 6.65
CA VAL A 191 13.66 -16.17 5.46
C VAL A 191 14.36 -17.04 4.43
N SER A 192 14.30 -16.62 3.18
CA SER A 192 14.96 -17.29 2.09
C SER A 192 16.49 -17.29 2.28
N PRO A 193 17.16 -18.45 2.12
CA PRO A 193 18.62 -18.54 2.22
C PRO A 193 19.34 -17.96 1.00
N GLY A 194 18.63 -17.65 -0.09
CA GLY A 194 19.19 -17.16 -1.34
C GLY A 194 18.15 -16.58 -2.29
N ALA A 195 18.53 -16.31 -3.54
CA ALA A 195 17.59 -15.91 -4.58
C ALA A 195 17.24 -17.12 -5.45
N GLY A 196 15.96 -17.26 -5.82
CA GLY A 196 15.50 -18.39 -6.62
C GLY A 196 13.99 -18.53 -6.63
N ILE A 197 13.50 -19.66 -7.14
CA ILE A 197 12.08 -20.02 -7.11
C ILE A 197 11.81 -20.81 -5.84
N PHE A 198 10.85 -20.35 -5.04
CA PHE A 198 10.40 -21.03 -3.83
C PHE A 198 9.44 -22.16 -4.19
N ALA A 199 9.64 -23.32 -3.55
CA ALA A 199 8.77 -24.48 -3.62
C ALA A 199 8.50 -24.94 -2.17
N PRO A 200 7.33 -24.66 -1.60
CA PRO A 200 6.98 -25.07 -0.25
C PRO A 200 6.77 -26.59 -0.16
N ASN A 201 6.89 -27.13 1.05
CA ASN A 201 6.46 -28.50 1.36
C ASN A 201 5.18 -28.51 2.20
N GLU A 202 4.72 -29.70 2.58
CA GLU A 202 3.49 -29.92 3.35
C GLU A 202 3.45 -29.27 4.74
N PHE A 203 4.60 -28.87 5.30
CA PHE A 203 4.68 -28.20 6.60
C PHE A 203 4.64 -26.67 6.49
N CYS A 204 4.81 -26.11 5.30
CA CYS A 204 4.78 -24.66 5.09
C CYS A 204 3.35 -24.22 4.75
N VAL A 205 2.47 -24.35 5.76
CA VAL A 205 1.07 -23.93 5.69
C VAL A 205 0.67 -23.23 7.00
N ASP A 206 -0.32 -22.34 6.93
CA ASP A 206 -0.81 -21.61 8.10
C ASP A 206 -1.37 -22.57 9.16
N GLY A 207 -1.04 -22.31 10.42
CA GLY A 207 -1.44 -23.11 11.57
C GLY A 207 -0.56 -24.34 11.84
N SER A 208 0.38 -24.68 10.95
CA SER A 208 1.31 -25.79 11.20
C SER A 208 2.22 -25.49 12.40
N VAL A 209 2.31 -26.47 13.30
CA VAL A 209 3.33 -26.48 14.36
C VAL A 209 4.59 -27.14 13.83
N ILE A 210 5.72 -26.44 13.92
CA ILE A 210 7.01 -26.87 13.40
C ILE A 210 8.07 -26.88 14.47
N GLU A 211 9.08 -27.74 14.30
CA GLU A 211 10.23 -27.86 15.19
C GLU A 211 11.47 -27.13 14.65
N VAL A 212 12.48 -26.94 15.51
CA VAL A 212 13.78 -26.42 15.08
C VAL A 212 14.38 -27.35 14.02
N GLY A 213 14.80 -26.78 12.89
CA GLY A 213 15.37 -27.51 11.75
C GLY A 213 14.34 -28.05 10.77
N GLN A 214 13.04 -27.86 11.03
CA GLN A 214 11.97 -28.30 10.13
C GLN A 214 12.19 -27.71 8.72
N LEU A 215 12.20 -28.59 7.72
CA LEU A 215 12.20 -28.20 6.31
C LEU A 215 10.83 -27.62 5.98
N LEU A 216 10.80 -26.43 5.40
CA LEU A 216 9.58 -25.76 4.91
C LEU A 216 9.49 -25.75 3.38
N GLY A 217 10.59 -26.06 2.69
CA GLY A 217 10.64 -26.06 1.24
C GLY A 217 12.04 -25.79 0.73
N THR A 218 12.14 -25.38 -0.54
CA THR A 218 13.41 -25.07 -1.19
C THR A 218 13.33 -23.78 -1.99
N VAL A 219 14.45 -23.07 -2.10
CA VAL A 219 14.64 -21.96 -3.04
C VAL A 219 15.74 -22.35 -4.02
N GLY A 220 15.36 -22.72 -5.24
CA GLY A 220 16.26 -23.41 -6.17
C GLY A 220 16.74 -24.73 -5.56
N SER A 221 18.06 -24.90 -5.36
CA SER A 221 18.63 -26.08 -4.71
C SER A 221 18.87 -25.89 -3.20
N ALA A 222 18.59 -24.71 -2.64
CA ALA A 222 18.84 -24.42 -1.23
C ALA A 222 17.62 -24.75 -0.37
N GLU A 223 17.83 -25.45 0.74
CA GLU A 223 16.75 -25.77 1.69
C GLU A 223 16.35 -24.55 2.53
N VAL A 224 15.05 -24.33 2.67
CA VAL A 224 14.48 -23.38 3.62
C VAL A 224 14.13 -24.14 4.90
N ARG A 225 14.91 -23.94 5.96
CA ARG A 225 14.67 -24.56 7.27
C ARG A 225 14.40 -23.50 8.33
N SER A 226 13.48 -23.80 9.25
CA SER A 226 13.25 -22.94 10.40
C SER A 226 14.37 -23.10 11.43
N SER A 227 14.89 -21.99 11.95
CA SER A 227 15.77 -22.00 13.14
C SER A 227 14.99 -21.96 14.46
N PHE A 228 13.66 -21.96 14.40
CA PHE A 228 12.78 -21.79 15.55
C PHE A 228 11.67 -22.85 15.52
N ALA A 229 11.23 -23.29 16.69
CA ALA A 229 9.98 -24.03 16.83
C ALA A 229 8.80 -23.07 17.07
N GLY A 230 7.61 -23.45 16.66
CA GLY A 230 6.41 -22.63 16.84
C GLY A 230 5.28 -22.95 15.88
N GLU A 231 4.22 -22.16 15.94
CA GLU A 231 3.10 -22.22 15.01
C GLU A 231 3.29 -21.20 13.88
N ILE A 232 3.19 -21.64 12.62
CA ILE A 232 3.17 -20.75 11.46
C ILE A 232 1.89 -19.92 11.50
N LYS A 233 2.03 -18.59 11.58
CA LYS A 233 0.90 -17.65 11.59
C LYS A 233 0.60 -17.08 10.21
N GLY A 234 1.55 -17.18 9.28
CA GLY A 234 1.36 -16.77 7.89
C GLY A 234 2.52 -17.24 7.01
N VAL A 235 2.19 -17.89 5.91
CA VAL A 235 3.12 -18.14 4.80
C VAL A 235 3.16 -16.90 3.90
N LEU A 236 4.35 -16.34 3.72
CA LEU A 236 4.59 -15.05 3.08
C LEU A 236 5.19 -15.17 1.67
N ALA A 237 5.66 -16.36 1.30
CA ALA A 237 6.11 -16.68 -0.05
C ALA A 237 5.34 -17.88 -0.57
N TYR A 238 4.91 -17.82 -1.82
CA TYR A 238 4.05 -18.84 -2.42
C TYR A 238 4.82 -19.83 -3.29
N ASP A 239 4.20 -20.96 -3.61
CA ASP A 239 4.73 -21.89 -4.61
C ASP A 239 4.97 -21.19 -5.96
N GLY A 240 6.13 -21.46 -6.55
CA GLY A 240 6.57 -20.84 -7.80
C GLY A 240 7.06 -19.39 -7.67
N GLU A 241 6.96 -18.77 -6.49
CA GLU A 241 7.34 -17.37 -6.32
C GLU A 241 8.87 -17.18 -6.45
N ARG A 242 9.29 -16.16 -7.19
CA ARG A 242 10.68 -15.74 -7.22
C ARG A 242 11.00 -14.88 -6.01
N VAL A 243 11.80 -15.43 -5.10
CA VAL A 243 12.21 -14.75 -3.87
C VAL A 243 13.66 -14.25 -3.96
N THR A 244 13.96 -13.23 -3.17
CA THR A 244 15.33 -12.72 -2.98
C THR A 244 15.97 -13.25 -1.69
N SER A 245 17.29 -13.11 -1.56
CA SER A 245 18.00 -13.48 -0.32
C SER A 245 17.44 -12.70 0.87
N ARG A 246 17.16 -13.40 1.98
CA ARG A 246 16.51 -12.87 3.19
C ARG A 246 15.07 -12.38 3.02
N GLN A 247 14.45 -12.63 1.87
CA GLN A 247 13.02 -12.39 1.73
C GLN A 247 12.26 -13.27 2.74
N PRO A 248 11.24 -12.74 3.42
CA PRO A 248 10.38 -13.51 4.29
C PRO A 248 9.71 -14.68 3.55
N ILE A 249 9.73 -15.87 4.16
CA ILE A 249 9.03 -17.07 3.65
C ILE A 249 7.83 -17.40 4.53
N ALA A 250 8.01 -17.38 5.85
CA ALA A 250 6.94 -17.64 6.80
C ALA A 250 7.18 -16.83 8.08
N TRP A 251 6.10 -16.41 8.71
CA TRP A 251 6.09 -15.80 10.03
C TRP A 251 5.46 -16.77 11.02
N LEU A 252 6.09 -16.90 12.17
CA LEU A 252 5.74 -17.88 13.18
C LEU A 252 5.78 -17.30 14.58
N ARG A 253 4.87 -17.80 15.41
CA ARG A 253 4.78 -17.48 16.82
C ARG A 253 5.45 -18.61 17.60
N THR A 254 6.50 -18.28 18.34
CA THR A 254 7.19 -19.28 19.15
C THR A 254 6.29 -19.69 20.31
N MET A 255 6.20 -20.99 20.53
CA MET A 255 5.59 -21.53 21.75
C MET A 255 6.61 -21.36 22.88
N ALA A 256 6.15 -20.85 24.03
CA ALA A 256 6.98 -20.66 25.22
C ALA A 256 7.36 -22.01 25.86
#